data_AF-A0A2H0BDZ2-F1
#
_entry.id   AF-A0A2H0BDZ2-F1
#
_cell.length_a   1.000
_cell.length_b   1.000
_cell.length_c   1.000
_cell.angle_alpha   90.00
_cell.angle_beta   90.00
_cell.angle_gamma   90.00
#
_symmetry.space_group_name_H-M   'P 1'
#
loop_
_entity.id
_entity.type
_entity.pdbx_description
1 polymer ?
#
loop_
_entity_poly.entity_id
_entity_poly.type
_entity_poly.pdbx_seq_one_letter_code
_entity_poly.pdbx_strand_id
1 'polypeptide(L)'
;MQISFKKYNWKVQGKLFGFGVSPDSDWKIILISTIILIISVIAFSAFIFVKIDKEEIFVMETSEGHEREVINTTNLRETVLHYQNKAVEFESIKGAVIQTADPSL
;
A
#
# COMPACT_ATOMS: atom_id res chain seq x y z
N MET A 1 24.86 5.10 25.35
CA MET A 1 25.30 6.04 24.30
C MET A 1 24.87 7.45 24.72
N GLN A 2 25.77 8.24 25.33
CA GLN A 2 25.47 9.61 25.77
C GLN A 2 25.62 10.57 24.60
N ILE A 3 24.51 11.10 24.09
CA ILE A 3 24.51 12.13 23.06
C ILE A 3 24.65 13.47 23.77
N SER A 4 25.89 13.94 23.91
CA SER A 4 26.18 15.28 24.43
C SER A 4 25.80 16.31 23.35
N PHE A 5 24.63 16.92 23.49
CA PHE A 5 24.23 18.04 22.66
C PHE A 5 25.09 19.25 23.01
N LYS A 6 26.15 19.46 22.21
CA LYS A 6 26.97 20.66 22.24
C LYS A 6 26.03 21.86 22.12
N LYS A 7 25.96 22.69 23.17
CA LYS A 7 25.19 23.95 23.15
C LYS A 7 25.73 24.83 22.03
N TYR A 8 25.12 24.74 20.86
CA TYR A 8 25.36 25.72 19.80
C TYR A 8 24.92 27.08 20.36
N ASN A 9 25.70 28.12 20.10
CA ASN A 9 25.32 29.48 20.49
C ASN A 9 24.64 30.12 19.27
N TRP A 10 23.31 30.03 19.21
CA TRP A 10 22.51 30.47 18.07
C TRP A 10 22.31 32.00 18.05
N LYS A 11 22.84 32.70 19.06
CA LYS A 11 22.75 34.16 19.18
C LYS A 11 24.04 34.81 18.68
N VAL A 12 23.91 35.65 17.66
CA VAL A 12 24.98 36.54 17.19
C VAL A 12 24.56 37.95 17.55
N GLN A 13 25.38 38.65 18.35
CA GLN A 13 25.11 40.03 18.81
C GLN A 13 23.72 40.23 19.46
N GLY A 14 23.26 39.25 20.24
CA GLY A 14 21.96 39.32 20.93
C GLY A 14 20.73 39.05 20.07
N LYS A 15 20.89 38.92 18.75
CA LYS A 15 19.80 38.56 17.82
C LYS A 15 19.84 37.07 17.45
N LEU A 16 18.65 36.50 17.26
CA LEU A 16 18.47 35.10 16.85
C LEU A 16 19.04 34.93 15.43
N PHE A 17 20.02 34.05 15.26
CA PHE A 17 20.72 33.78 14.00
C PHE A 17 21.37 34.99 13.32
N GLY A 18 21.55 36.12 14.02
CA GLY A 18 22.06 37.34 13.40
C GLY A 18 21.06 38.05 12.49
N PHE A 19 19.78 37.67 12.54
CA PHE A 19 18.73 38.35 11.78
C PHE A 19 18.55 39.80 12.24
N GLY A 20 18.52 40.75 11.33
CA GLY A 20 18.48 42.19 11.58
C GLY A 20 19.82 42.80 12.01
N VAL A 21 20.95 42.11 11.85
CA VAL A 21 22.30 42.70 12.04
C VAL A 21 22.71 43.52 10.83
N SER A 22 22.42 43.02 9.62
CA SER A 22 22.56 43.77 8.37
C SER A 22 21.67 43.18 7.26
N PRO A 23 21.25 43.99 6.28
CA PRO A 23 20.45 43.51 5.15
C PRO A 23 21.13 42.34 4.41
N ASP A 24 22.44 42.41 4.21
CA ASP A 24 23.22 41.36 3.54
C ASP A 24 23.19 40.03 4.31
N SER A 25 23.20 40.09 5.64
CA SER A 25 23.14 38.90 6.48
C SER A 25 21.76 38.26 6.41
N ASP A 26 20.71 39.08 6.42
CA ASP A 26 19.32 38.61 6.32
C ASP A 26 19.05 37.90 5.00
N TRP A 27 19.52 38.48 3.88
CA TRP A 27 19.43 37.85 2.56
C TRP A 27 20.19 36.52 2.48
N LYS A 28 21.38 36.43 3.10
CA LYS A 28 22.12 35.16 3.18
C LYS A 28 21.36 34.10 3.97
N ILE A 29 20.76 34.47 5.10
CA ILE A 29 19.96 33.55 5.93
C ILE A 29 18.75 33.05 5.16
N ILE A 30 18.04 33.92 4.45
CA ILE A 30 16.88 33.54 3.61
C ILE A 30 17.31 32.61 2.47
N LEU A 31 18.44 32.90 1.83
CA LEU A 31 18.95 32.07 0.74
C LEU A 31 19.34 30.67 1.23
N ILE A 32 20.08 30.60 2.35
CA ILE A 32 20.49 29.32 2.94
C ILE A 32 19.27 28.51 3.40
N SER A 33 18.31 29.14 4.07
CA SER A 33 17.11 28.44 4.53
C SER A 33 16.26 27.91 3.36
N THR A 34 16.19 28.67 2.26
CA THR A 34 15.49 28.27 1.03
C THR A 34 16.20 27.08 0.36
N ILE A 35 17.53 27.10 0.28
CA ILE A 35 18.29 25.95 -0.25
C ILE A 35 18.06 24.70 0.58
N ILE A 36 18.12 24.81 1.91
CA ILE A 36 17.85 23.71 2.83
C ILE A 36 16.42 23.17 2.63
N LEU A 37 15.44 24.06 2.48
CA LEU A 37 14.05 23.70 2.21
C LEU A 37 13.93 22.92 0.90
N ILE A 38 14.54 23.40 -0.18
CA ILE A 38 14.51 22.74 -1.50
C ILE A 38 15.13 21.35 -1.41
N ILE A 39 16.29 21.22 -0.79
CA ILE A 39 16.95 19.91 -0.60
C ILE A 39 16.06 18.98 0.22
N SER A 40 15.42 19.48 1.28
CA SER A 40 14.48 18.73 2.09
C SER A 40 13.30 18.22 1.26
N VAL A 41 12.67 19.09 0.47
CA VAL A 41 11.54 18.72 -0.41
C VAL A 41 11.95 17.66 -1.43
N ILE A 42 13.11 17.80 -2.06
CA ILE A 42 13.64 16.81 -3.00
C ILE A 42 13.88 15.47 -2.30
N ALA A 43 14.49 15.48 -1.12
CA ALA A 43 14.73 14.27 -0.33
C ALA A 43 13.43 13.59 0.08
N PHE A 44 12.43 14.35 0.54
CA PHE A 44 11.09 13.82 0.86
C PHE A 44 10.40 13.25 -0.37
N SER A 45 10.47 13.94 -1.50
CA SER A 45 9.90 13.47 -2.76
C SER A 45 10.54 12.14 -3.19
N ALA A 46 11.87 12.04 -3.18
CA ALA A 46 12.58 10.80 -3.48
C ALA A 46 12.25 9.69 -2.47
N PHE A 47 12.16 10.01 -1.18
CA PHE A 47 11.78 9.06 -0.13
C PHE A 47 10.38 8.49 -0.37
N ILE A 48 9.40 9.36 -0.64
CA ILE A 48 8.03 8.95 -0.95
C ILE A 48 7.98 8.15 -2.25
N PHE A 49 8.72 8.54 -3.28
CA PHE A 49 8.82 7.79 -4.53
C PHE A 49 9.33 6.36 -4.30
N VAL A 50 10.41 6.20 -3.52
CA VAL A 50 10.93 4.87 -3.14
C VAL A 50 9.92 4.08 -2.30
N LYS A 51 9.17 4.73 -1.41
CA LYS A 51 8.13 4.07 -0.60
C LYS A 51 6.93 3.62 -1.44
N ILE A 52 6.55 4.40 -2.45
CA ILE A 52 5.49 4.05 -3.41
C ILE A 52 5.94 2.91 -4.32
N ASP A 53 7.16 2.97 -4.84
CA ASP A 53 7.75 1.94 -5.72
C ASP A 53 7.87 0.58 -5.02
N LYS A 54 8.13 0.59 -3.70
CA LYS A 54 8.12 -0.60 -2.84
C LYS A 54 6.72 -1.07 -2.44
N GLU A 55 5.67 -0.54 -3.07
CA GLU A 55 4.25 -0.80 -2.78
C GLU A 55 3.79 -0.51 -1.34
N GLU A 56 4.63 0.03 -0.45
CA GLU A 56 4.28 0.22 0.98
C GLU A 56 3.10 1.17 1.25
N ILE A 57 2.73 2.02 0.28
CA ILE A 57 1.61 2.97 0.42
C ILE A 57 0.31 2.41 -0.20
N PHE A 58 0.40 1.36 -1.03
CA PHE A 58 -0.73 0.63 -1.59
C PHE A 58 -0.74 -0.85 -1.18
N VAL A 59 -0.11 -1.18 -0.05
CA VAL A 59 -0.50 -2.37 0.70
C VAL A 59 -1.91 -2.06 1.22
N MET A 60 -2.92 -2.39 0.41
CA MET A 60 -4.11 -3.05 0.94
C MET A 60 -3.63 -3.91 2.08
N GLU A 61 -4.22 -3.79 3.27
CA GLU A 61 -3.99 -4.73 4.35
C GLU A 61 -4.10 -6.16 3.80
N THR A 62 -3.01 -6.71 3.26
CA THR A 62 -2.77 -8.12 3.19
C THR A 62 -2.39 -8.41 4.62
N SER A 63 -3.46 -8.47 5.42
CA SER A 63 -3.61 -9.31 6.59
C SER A 63 -2.36 -10.15 6.75
N GLU A 64 -1.61 -9.83 7.81
CA GLU A 64 -0.69 -10.77 8.42
C GLU A 64 -1.43 -12.12 8.52
N GLY A 65 -1.24 -13.00 7.53
CA GLY A 65 -2.13 -14.15 7.35
C GLY A 65 -2.45 -14.57 5.91
N HIS A 66 -2.02 -13.85 4.85
CA HIS A 66 -2.02 -14.45 3.51
C HIS A 66 -0.79 -15.35 3.34
N GLU A 67 -0.90 -16.52 4.00
CA GLU A 67 -0.50 -17.78 3.39
C GLU A 67 -0.77 -17.66 1.89
N ARG A 68 0.24 -17.94 1.06
CA ARG A 68 0.03 -18.04 -0.39
C ARG A 68 -1.16 -18.97 -0.55
N GLU A 69 -2.34 -18.42 -0.87
CA GLU A 69 -3.50 -19.22 -1.22
C GLU A 69 -3.17 -19.75 -2.62
N VAL A 70 -2.28 -20.73 -2.63
CA VAL A 70 -2.03 -21.59 -3.78
C VAL A 70 -3.39 -22.18 -4.02
N ILE A 71 -4.08 -21.66 -5.04
CA ILE A 71 -5.41 -22.11 -5.46
C ILE A 71 -5.43 -23.62 -5.30
N ASN A 72 -6.24 -24.11 -4.37
CA ASN A 72 -6.30 -25.53 -4.06
C ASN A 72 -6.92 -26.22 -5.29
N THR A 73 -6.04 -26.65 -6.19
CA THR A 73 -6.41 -27.26 -7.47
C THR A 73 -7.26 -28.52 -7.28
N THR A 74 -7.19 -29.15 -6.11
CA THR A 74 -8.04 -30.28 -5.73
C THR A 74 -9.50 -29.85 -5.61
N ASN A 75 -9.79 -28.78 -4.86
CA ASN A 75 -11.16 -28.27 -4.70
C ASN A 75 -11.74 -27.78 -6.03
N LEU A 76 -10.91 -27.15 -6.85
CA LEU A 76 -11.33 -26.71 -8.19
C LEU A 76 -11.65 -27.91 -9.09
N ARG A 77 -10.81 -28.95 -9.05
CA ARG A 77 -11.02 -30.19 -9.82
C ARG A 77 -12.28 -30.92 -9.36
N GLU A 78 -12.52 -31.02 -8.06
CA GLU A 78 -13.74 -31.63 -7.52
C GLU A 78 -14.99 -30.84 -7.92
N THR A 79 -14.91 -29.51 -7.90
CA THR A 79 -16.02 -28.65 -8.33
C THR A 79 -16.34 -28.86 -9.82
N VAL A 80 -15.31 -28.89 -10.67
CA VAL A 80 -15.49 -29.15 -12.11
C VAL A 80 -16.08 -30.55 -12.36
N LEU A 81 -15.60 -31.58 -11.66
CA LEU A 81 -16.12 -32.94 -11.77
C LEU A 81 -17.57 -33.04 -11.28
N HIS A 82 -17.91 -32.33 -10.20
CA HIS A 82 -19.27 -32.29 -9.67
C HIS A 82 -20.26 -31.75 -10.71
N TYR A 83 -19.93 -30.64 -11.36
CA TYR A 83 -20.79 -30.05 -12.40
C TYR A 83 -20.84 -30.90 -13.68
N GLN A 84 -19.74 -31.56 -14.07
CA GLN A 84 -19.76 -32.50 -15.19
C GLN A 84 -20.70 -33.69 -14.91
N ASN A 85 -20.62 -34.29 -13.73
CA ASN A 85 -21.51 -35.40 -13.36
C ASN A 85 -22.97 -34.96 -13.32
N LYS A 86 -23.25 -33.76 -12.78
CA LYS A 86 -24.60 -33.19 -12.79
C LYS A 86 -25.13 -32.95 -14.21
N ALA A 87 -24.30 -32.51 -15.14
CA ALA A 87 -24.72 -32.33 -16.53
C ALA A 87 -25.12 -33.66 -17.19
N VAL A 88 -24.37 -34.74 -16.95
CA VAL A 88 -24.69 -36.09 -17.44
C VAL A 88 -26.00 -36.60 -16.82
N GLU A 89 -26.21 -36.35 -15.53
CA GLU A 89 -27.46 -36.68 -14.81
C GLU A 89 -28.66 -35.92 -15.39
N PHE A 90 -28.52 -34.64 -15.72
CA PHE A 90 -29.61 -33.88 -16.33
C PHE A 90 -29.95 -34.34 -17.75
N GLU A 91 -28.95 -34.71 -18.55
CA GLU A 91 -29.19 -35.27 -19.87
C GLU A 91 -29.87 -36.66 -19.79
N SER A 92 -29.53 -37.48 -18.78
CA SER A 92 -30.21 -38.76 -18.56
C SER A 92 -31.65 -38.59 -18.10
N ILE A 93 -31.95 -37.58 -17.26
CA ILE A 93 -33.31 -37.23 -16.84
C ILE A 93 -34.12 -36.66 -18.01
N LYS A 94 -33.49 -35.85 -18.87
CA LYS A 94 -34.14 -35.26 -20.05
C LYS A 94 -34.48 -36.31 -21.11
N GLY A 95 -33.64 -37.35 -21.25
CA GLY A 95 -33.90 -38.50 -22.12
C GLY A 95 -34.83 -39.54 -21.52
N ALA A 96 -35.02 -39.54 -20.20
CA ALA A 96 -35.99 -40.41 -19.54
C ALA A 96 -37.41 -39.87 -19.81
N VAL A 97 -38.17 -40.60 -20.62
CA VAL A 97 -39.61 -40.34 -20.81
C VAL A 97 -40.29 -40.47 -19.45
N ILE A 98 -40.66 -39.34 -18.86
CA ILE A 98 -41.44 -39.30 -17.62
C ILE A 98 -42.84 -39.82 -17.96
N GLN A 99 -43.15 -41.05 -17.55
CA GLN A 99 -44.53 -41.49 -17.44
C GLN A 99 -45.13 -40.77 -16.23
N THR A 100 -45.67 -39.58 -16.47
CA THR A 100 -46.44 -38.84 -15.47
C THR A 100 -47.71 -39.63 -15.20
N ALA A 101 -47.73 -40.42 -14.13
CA ALA A 101 -48.98 -40.89 -13.56
C ALA A 101 -49.64 -39.69 -12.86
N ASP A 102 -50.82 -39.31 -13.34
CA ASP A 102 -51.64 -38.26 -12.75
C ASP A 102 -52.05 -38.66 -11.32
N PRO A 103 -51.67 -37.89 -10.28
CA PRO A 103 -52.02 -38.20 -8.89
C PRO A 103 -53.48 -37.86 -8.53
N SER A 104 -54.35 -37.55 -9.51
CA SER A 104 -55.77 -37.24 -9.29
C SER A 104 -56.76 -38.38 -9.55
N LEU A 105 -56.28 -39.62 -9.74
CA LEU A 105 -57.11 -40.84 -9.82
C LEU A 105 -57.23 -41.57 -8.48
#